data_AF-A0A6G1AA70-F1
#
_entry.id   AF-A0A6G1AA70-F1
#
_cell.length_a   1.000
_cell.length_b   1.000
_cell.length_c   1.000
_cell.angle_alpha   90.00
_cell.angle_beta   90.00
_cell.angle_gamma   90.00
#
_symmetry.space_group_name_H-M   'P 1'
#
loop_
_entity.id
_entity.type
_entity.pdbx_description
1 polymer ?
#
loop_
_entity_poly.entity_id
_entity_poly.type
_entity_poly.pdbx_seq_one_letter_code
_entity_poly.pdbx_strand_id
1 'polypeptide(L)'
;CRLKEHAQCSDGLCCSHCQLRPKGFMCRPAFGECDLPEYCNGISRECPRDHYKQDGTLCDMIHYCFGGRCKNPDNQCVDIYGSPARSAPENCYISMNTKGDRFGNCGLRASSRTKYVKCSDENIFCGKLVCTNIRRIPTIKLYHTLIQVAHKDDWCWSMDAYNMTDIPDDGEVHTGTLCAPYKVCMNYSCTDHAVLNYDCKPKEMCNGRGVCNNLRHCHCEAGYAPPDCKAAGNGGSVDSGPPGQPTHDNLSAGGSANVAKRKNERKPHGMIIFILPGFLLVLMLVLIFSITLRAGIESVEMPRGSSEITEPTVDKKTQSLEKQPTDIEEKRPEEAPEKVPSLEKEAPPLKKASP
;
A
#
# COMPACT_ATOMS: atom_id res chain seq x y z
N CYS A 1 -8.25 3.14 48.28
CA CYS A 1 -8.09 1.80 47.67
C CYS A 1 -7.01 1.04 48.44
N ARG A 2 -7.21 -0.25 48.74
CA ARG A 2 -6.22 -1.18 49.31
C ARG A 2 -6.47 -2.57 48.69
N LEU A 3 -5.43 -3.39 48.58
CA LEU A 3 -5.57 -4.79 48.15
C LEU A 3 -6.32 -5.61 49.21
N LYS A 4 -6.98 -6.69 48.77
CA LYS A 4 -7.56 -7.70 49.68
C LYS A 4 -6.45 -8.60 50.22
N GLU A 5 -6.78 -9.36 51.26
CA GLU A 5 -5.90 -10.42 51.77
C GLU A 5 -5.51 -11.40 50.65
N HIS A 6 -4.26 -11.86 50.68
CA HIS A 6 -3.59 -12.67 49.64
C HIS A 6 -3.51 -12.07 48.21
N ALA A 7 -4.01 -10.87 47.95
CA ALA A 7 -3.86 -10.21 46.64
C ALA A 7 -2.50 -9.51 46.51
N GLN A 8 -1.76 -9.80 45.44
CA GLN A 8 -0.52 -9.13 45.05
C GLN A 8 -0.76 -7.94 44.11
N CYS A 9 -1.85 -7.99 43.32
CA CYS A 9 -2.21 -6.97 42.34
C CYS A 9 -3.74 -6.88 42.17
N SER A 10 -4.20 -5.84 41.47
CA SER A 10 -5.62 -5.62 41.16
C SER A 10 -5.91 -5.46 39.66
N ASP A 11 -4.89 -5.12 38.88
CA ASP A 11 -4.95 -4.61 37.50
C ASP A 11 -3.55 -4.66 36.86
N GLY A 12 -3.45 -4.32 35.58
CA GLY A 12 -2.21 -4.38 34.80
C GLY A 12 -2.03 -5.69 34.04
N LEU A 13 -1.29 -5.65 32.92
CA LEU A 13 -1.14 -6.79 32.00
C LEU A 13 -0.42 -8.00 32.62
N CYS A 14 0.41 -7.76 33.64
CA CYS A 14 1.10 -8.78 34.43
C CYS A 14 0.35 -9.16 35.71
N CYS A 15 -0.95 -8.87 35.81
CA CYS A 15 -1.84 -9.37 36.87
C CYS A 15 -2.80 -10.46 36.34
N SER A 16 -3.11 -11.46 37.16
CA SER A 16 -4.13 -12.47 36.88
C SER A 16 -4.65 -13.10 38.16
N HIS A 17 -5.98 -13.17 38.35
CA HIS A 17 -6.62 -13.70 39.57
C HIS A 17 -6.03 -13.10 40.87
N CYS A 18 -5.75 -11.79 40.86
CA CYS A 18 -5.10 -11.02 41.93
C CYS A 18 -3.64 -11.42 42.26
N GLN A 19 -3.02 -12.31 41.49
CA GLN A 19 -1.61 -12.71 41.59
C GLN A 19 -0.79 -12.15 40.42
N LEU A 20 0.52 -11.99 40.62
CA LEU A 20 1.43 -11.61 39.54
C LEU A 20 1.61 -12.76 38.54
N ARG A 21 1.66 -12.43 37.26
CA ARG A 21 2.07 -13.36 36.19
C ARG A 21 3.52 -13.82 36.44
N PRO A 22 3.85 -15.10 36.20
CA PRO A 22 5.21 -15.60 36.38
C PRO A 22 6.20 -14.90 35.45
N LYS A 23 7.48 -14.87 35.84
CA LYS A 23 8.55 -14.31 35.00
C LYS A 23 8.58 -15.02 33.64
N GLY A 24 8.59 -14.23 32.56
CA GLY A 24 8.61 -14.75 31.19
C GLY A 24 7.23 -14.97 30.55
N PHE A 25 6.13 -14.64 31.23
CA PHE A 25 4.81 -14.55 30.60
C PHE A 25 4.77 -13.37 29.61
N MET A 26 4.49 -13.61 28.33
CA MET A 26 4.42 -12.55 27.31
C MET A 26 3.22 -11.64 27.57
N CYS A 27 3.47 -10.36 27.88
CA CYS A 27 2.44 -9.38 28.18
C CYS A 27 2.16 -8.42 27.01
N ARG A 28 3.11 -8.25 26.07
CA ARG A 28 2.88 -7.61 24.77
C ARG A 28 3.58 -8.43 23.66
N PRO A 29 2.86 -8.86 22.61
CA PRO A 29 3.47 -9.43 21.41
C PRO A 29 3.97 -8.31 20.47
N ALA A 30 5.03 -8.58 19.71
CA ALA A 30 5.52 -7.64 18.70
C ALA A 30 4.51 -7.41 17.56
N PHE A 31 4.23 -6.15 17.26
CA PHE A 31 3.39 -5.71 16.15
C PHE A 31 4.22 -5.49 14.86
N GLY A 32 4.49 -6.60 14.16
CA GLY A 32 5.26 -6.59 12.91
C GLY A 32 6.77 -6.63 13.13
N GLU A 33 7.55 -6.52 12.05
CA GLU A 33 8.97 -6.89 12.08
C GLU A 33 9.91 -5.88 12.77
N CYS A 34 9.46 -4.63 13.00
CA CYS A 34 10.28 -3.60 13.65
C CYS A 34 10.07 -3.53 15.17
N ASP A 35 9.06 -4.21 15.68
CA ASP A 35 8.68 -4.23 17.08
C ASP A 35 9.30 -5.44 17.81
N LEU A 36 9.35 -5.42 19.15
CA LEU A 36 9.91 -6.49 19.97
C LEU A 36 8.92 -6.93 21.06
N PRO A 37 8.90 -8.20 21.50
CA PRO A 37 7.98 -8.65 22.54
C PRO A 37 8.47 -8.37 23.97
N GLU A 38 7.52 -8.09 24.87
CA GLU A 38 7.73 -7.87 26.31
C GLU A 38 7.15 -9.00 27.16
N TYR A 39 7.88 -9.30 28.24
CA TYR A 39 7.60 -10.38 29.16
C TYR A 39 7.57 -9.89 30.61
N CYS A 40 6.57 -10.35 31.37
CA CYS A 40 6.45 -10.05 32.79
C CYS A 40 7.73 -10.43 33.54
N ASN A 41 8.17 -9.59 34.46
CA ASN A 41 9.37 -9.83 35.27
C ASN A 41 9.12 -10.71 36.51
N GLY A 42 7.84 -11.01 36.83
CA GLY A 42 7.43 -11.78 38.01
C GLY A 42 7.29 -10.98 39.31
N ILE A 43 7.58 -9.67 39.28
CA ILE A 43 7.56 -8.77 40.46
C ILE A 43 6.73 -7.49 40.26
N SER A 44 6.28 -7.23 39.03
CA SER A 44 5.46 -6.09 38.63
C SER A 44 4.10 -6.55 38.09
N ARG A 45 3.04 -5.83 38.44
CA ARG A 45 1.70 -5.99 37.84
C ARG A 45 1.60 -5.37 36.43
N GLU A 46 2.50 -4.44 36.11
CA GLU A 46 2.63 -3.83 34.79
C GLU A 46 3.62 -4.61 33.93
N CYS A 47 3.35 -4.64 32.61
CA CYS A 47 4.30 -5.06 31.60
C CYS A 47 5.51 -4.09 31.57
N PRO A 48 6.70 -4.52 31.11
CA PRO A 48 7.75 -3.58 30.70
C PRO A 48 7.24 -2.55 29.68
N ARG A 49 8.04 -1.50 29.46
CA ARG A 49 7.73 -0.51 28.42
C ARG A 49 7.85 -1.13 27.03
N ASP A 50 7.15 -0.54 26.09
CA ASP A 50 7.22 -0.85 24.67
C ASP A 50 8.66 -0.62 24.15
N HIS A 51 9.32 -1.70 23.71
CA HIS A 51 10.62 -1.66 23.07
C HIS A 51 10.54 -2.18 21.64
N TYR A 52 11.30 -1.54 20.76
CA TYR A 52 11.35 -1.84 19.34
C TYR A 52 12.80 -1.86 18.84
N LYS A 53 13.04 -2.41 17.65
CA LYS A 53 14.37 -2.42 17.00
C LYS A 53 14.85 -0.99 16.77
N GLN A 54 16.15 -0.73 16.95
CA GLN A 54 16.73 0.61 16.79
C GLN A 54 16.34 1.25 15.44
N ASP A 55 15.96 2.52 15.46
CA ASP A 55 15.61 3.28 14.26
C ASP A 55 16.74 3.22 13.22
N GLY A 56 16.39 3.01 11.95
CA GLY A 56 17.34 2.69 10.88
C GLY A 56 17.74 1.21 10.74
N THR A 57 17.20 0.31 11.58
CA THR A 57 17.23 -1.13 11.27
C THR A 57 16.48 -1.38 9.95
N LEU A 58 17.06 -2.17 9.04
CA LEU A 58 16.40 -2.54 7.79
C LEU A 58 15.15 -3.40 8.02
N CYS A 59 14.12 -3.15 7.22
CA CYS A 59 12.85 -3.87 7.17
C CYS A 59 12.33 -3.88 5.70
N ASP A 60 11.37 -4.75 5.39
CA ASP A 60 10.72 -4.85 4.07
C ASP A 60 11.70 -4.65 2.88
N MET A 61 12.76 -5.46 2.90
CA MET A 61 13.95 -5.50 2.03
C MET A 61 14.84 -4.25 1.97
N ILE A 62 14.27 -3.06 1.80
CA ILE A 62 14.99 -1.79 1.52
C ILE A 62 14.53 -0.62 2.40
N HIS A 63 13.52 -0.83 3.24
CA HIS A 63 12.93 0.19 4.09
C HIS A 63 13.60 0.21 5.47
N TYR A 64 13.24 1.20 6.30
CA TYR A 64 13.79 1.36 7.64
C TYR A 64 12.70 1.30 8.71
N CYS A 65 13.04 0.70 9.86
CA CYS A 65 12.29 0.85 11.10
C CYS A 65 12.43 2.29 11.59
N PHE A 66 11.32 2.92 12.00
CA PHE A 66 11.33 4.19 12.73
C PHE A 66 10.14 4.26 13.69
N GLY A 67 10.40 4.44 14.98
CA GLY A 67 9.35 4.40 16.02
C GLY A 67 8.59 3.07 16.04
N GLY A 68 9.33 1.97 15.95
CA GLY A 68 8.81 0.58 16.02
C GLY A 68 7.99 0.09 14.83
N ARG A 69 7.76 0.90 13.79
CA ARG A 69 7.07 0.49 12.56
C ARG A 69 7.98 0.57 11.35
N CYS A 70 7.84 -0.38 10.41
CA CYS A 70 8.55 -0.34 9.14
C CYS A 70 7.96 0.76 8.25
N LYS A 71 8.81 1.62 7.69
CA LYS A 71 8.40 2.79 6.90
C LYS A 71 8.42 2.51 5.40
N ASN A 72 7.47 1.67 4.97
CA ASN A 72 7.13 1.45 3.56
C ASN A 72 5.84 2.24 3.21
N PRO A 73 5.83 3.11 2.18
CA PRO A 73 4.66 3.89 1.80
C PRO A 73 3.53 3.03 1.19
N ASP A 74 3.82 1.86 0.60
CA ASP A 74 2.80 0.92 0.15
C ASP A 74 2.00 0.39 1.33
N ASN A 75 2.68 0.00 2.42
CA ASN A 75 2.03 -0.45 3.64
C ASN A 75 1.22 0.68 4.30
N GLN A 76 1.66 1.94 4.22
CA GLN A 76 0.85 3.09 4.65
C GLN A 76 -0.42 3.25 3.80
N CYS A 77 -0.33 3.10 2.47
CA CYS A 77 -1.52 3.11 1.60
C CYS A 77 -2.46 1.93 1.87
N VAL A 78 -1.95 0.74 2.22
CA VAL A 78 -2.76 -0.42 2.62
C VAL A 78 -3.44 -0.19 3.97
N ASP A 79 -2.77 0.39 4.96
CA ASP A 79 -3.34 0.74 6.27
C ASP A 79 -4.54 1.71 6.14
N ILE A 80 -4.44 2.67 5.21
CA ILE A 80 -5.47 3.70 5.01
C ILE A 80 -6.62 3.19 4.15
N TYR A 81 -6.34 2.55 3.01
CA TYR A 81 -7.33 2.26 1.96
C TYR A 81 -7.64 0.77 1.76
N GLY A 82 -6.87 -0.13 2.39
CA GLY A 82 -6.97 -1.57 2.22
C GLY A 82 -6.33 -2.11 0.95
N SER A 83 -6.10 -3.42 0.90
CA SER A 83 -5.53 -4.08 -0.28
C SER A 83 -6.49 -3.97 -1.49
N PRO A 84 -6.01 -3.68 -2.72
CA PRO A 84 -4.61 -3.66 -3.15
C PRO A 84 -4.04 -2.23 -3.35
N ALA A 85 -4.42 -1.27 -2.51
CA ALA A 85 -3.81 0.06 -2.54
C ALA A 85 -2.29 -0.02 -2.34
N ARG A 86 -1.56 0.94 -2.92
CA ARG A 86 -0.10 1.10 -2.80
C ARG A 86 0.29 2.56 -3.02
N SER A 87 1.55 2.90 -2.79
CA SER A 87 2.12 4.20 -3.13
C SER A 87 1.97 4.45 -4.64
N ALA A 88 1.65 5.69 -5.01
CA ALA A 88 1.48 6.09 -6.39
C ALA A 88 2.85 6.27 -7.09
N PRO A 89 2.90 6.21 -8.44
CA PRO A 89 4.13 6.50 -9.17
C PRO A 89 4.57 7.96 -8.98
N GLU A 90 5.86 8.24 -9.21
CA GLU A 90 6.49 9.56 -9.06
C GLU A 90 5.66 10.71 -9.68
N ASN A 91 5.10 10.50 -10.87
CA ASN A 91 4.35 11.53 -11.57
C ASN A 91 2.99 11.86 -10.92
N CYS A 92 2.39 10.95 -10.14
CA CYS A 92 1.29 11.28 -9.24
C CYS A 92 1.77 12.22 -8.13
N TYR A 93 2.86 11.88 -7.44
CA TYR A 93 3.48 12.74 -6.43
C TYR A 93 3.81 14.13 -6.99
N ILE A 94 4.47 14.23 -8.15
CA ILE A 94 4.73 15.50 -8.84
C ILE A 94 3.44 16.29 -9.09
N SER A 95 2.41 15.67 -9.68
CA SER A 95 1.15 16.34 -10.01
C SER A 95 0.32 16.80 -8.80
N MET A 96 0.63 16.31 -7.61
CA MET A 96 -0.05 16.65 -6.35
C MET A 96 0.82 17.59 -5.50
N ASN A 97 1.98 17.13 -5.06
CA ASN A 97 2.81 17.81 -4.06
C ASN A 97 3.49 19.10 -4.55
N THR A 98 3.57 19.34 -5.87
CA THR A 98 3.98 20.64 -6.42
C THR A 98 2.87 21.71 -6.37
N LYS A 99 1.60 21.36 -6.07
CA LYS A 99 0.49 22.32 -6.02
C LYS A 99 0.64 23.30 -4.86
N GLY A 100 0.98 22.80 -3.66
CA GLY A 100 1.01 23.59 -2.43
C GLY A 100 -0.40 23.89 -1.92
N ASP A 101 -1.25 22.87 -1.90
CA ASP A 101 -2.61 22.89 -1.36
C ASP A 101 -2.80 21.77 -0.32
N ARG A 102 -3.97 21.71 0.34
CA ARG A 102 -4.26 20.77 1.44
C ARG A 102 -4.06 19.29 1.08
N PHE A 103 -4.23 18.93 -0.20
CA PHE A 103 -4.05 17.56 -0.70
C PHE A 103 -2.69 17.30 -1.35
N GLY A 104 -1.84 18.33 -1.49
CA GLY A 104 -0.53 18.19 -2.10
C GLY A 104 0.43 19.31 -1.68
N ASN A 105 1.25 19.04 -0.67
CA ASN A 105 2.16 20.00 -0.04
C ASN A 105 3.30 19.31 0.73
N CYS A 106 4.34 20.09 1.06
CA CYS A 106 5.41 19.74 2.01
C CYS A 106 5.23 20.54 3.32
N GLY A 107 4.07 20.35 3.96
CA GLY A 107 3.72 20.97 5.24
C GLY A 107 3.26 22.42 5.14
N LEU A 108 3.08 23.03 6.31
CA LEU A 108 2.71 24.43 6.49
C LEU A 108 3.94 25.33 6.65
N ARG A 109 3.89 26.53 6.07
CA ARG A 109 4.98 27.51 6.16
C ARG A 109 5.14 27.99 7.60
N ALA A 110 6.34 27.88 8.17
CA ALA A 110 6.61 28.29 9.56
C ALA A 110 6.17 29.74 9.91
N SER A 111 6.24 30.66 8.94
CA SER A 111 5.80 32.06 9.10
C SER A 111 4.28 32.29 8.95
N SER A 112 3.49 31.25 8.62
CA SER A 112 2.05 31.34 8.38
C SER A 112 1.41 29.94 8.38
N ARG A 113 0.81 29.55 9.52
CA ARG A 113 0.12 28.25 9.71
C ARG A 113 -1.14 28.04 8.85
N THR A 114 -1.42 28.94 7.89
CA THR A 114 -2.53 28.85 6.95
C THR A 114 -2.06 28.71 5.49
N LYS A 115 -0.75 28.75 5.23
CA LYS A 115 -0.19 28.62 3.88
C LYS A 115 0.66 27.37 3.74
N TYR A 116 0.16 26.41 2.96
CA TYR A 116 0.89 25.23 2.53
C TYR A 116 2.14 25.57 1.70
N VAL A 117 3.14 24.71 1.79
CA VAL A 117 4.41 24.79 1.06
C VAL A 117 4.35 23.86 -0.14
N LYS A 118 4.75 24.33 -1.33
CA LYS A 118 4.98 23.46 -2.50
C LYS A 118 6.23 22.62 -2.24
N CYS A 119 6.16 21.31 -2.46
CA CYS A 119 7.37 20.50 -2.48
C CYS A 119 8.28 20.91 -3.65
N SER A 120 9.59 20.87 -3.42
CA SER A 120 10.60 20.75 -4.47
C SER A 120 10.71 19.31 -4.96
N ASP A 121 11.32 19.11 -6.13
CA ASP A 121 11.46 17.79 -6.76
C ASP A 121 12.15 16.78 -5.84
N GLU A 122 13.25 17.17 -5.19
CA GLU A 122 13.96 16.32 -4.19
C GLU A 122 13.07 15.87 -3.01
N ASN A 123 12.04 16.66 -2.66
CA ASN A 123 11.18 16.44 -1.50
C ASN A 123 9.81 15.86 -1.90
N ILE A 124 9.59 15.52 -3.17
CA ILE A 124 8.24 15.23 -3.69
C ILE A 124 7.58 14.03 -3.02
N PHE A 125 8.38 13.04 -2.60
CA PHE A 125 7.96 11.84 -1.86
C PHE A 125 7.83 12.03 -0.34
N CYS A 126 8.10 13.23 0.19
CA CYS A 126 8.02 13.50 1.64
C CYS A 126 6.90 14.48 2.03
N GLY A 127 6.07 14.89 1.07
CA GLY A 127 4.88 15.71 1.32
C GLY A 127 3.67 14.89 1.79
N LYS A 128 2.50 15.21 1.25
CA LYS A 128 1.31 14.34 1.36
C LYS A 128 1.59 12.99 0.71
N LEU A 129 1.11 11.92 1.33
CA LEU A 129 1.10 10.57 0.80
C LEU A 129 0.16 10.53 -0.40
N VAL A 130 0.62 9.97 -1.52
CA VAL A 130 -0.21 9.78 -2.71
C VAL A 130 -0.31 8.29 -3.00
N CYS A 131 -1.54 7.77 -3.01
CA CYS A 131 -1.83 6.35 -3.20
C CYS A 131 -2.53 6.09 -4.55
N THR A 132 -2.53 4.84 -5.00
CA THR A 132 -3.15 4.41 -6.26
C THR A 132 -3.72 2.98 -6.17
N ASN A 133 -4.38 2.48 -7.22
CA ASN A 133 -4.97 1.13 -7.29
C ASN A 133 -6.04 0.85 -6.20
N ILE A 134 -6.73 1.89 -5.73
CA ILE A 134 -7.78 1.81 -4.70
C ILE A 134 -9.09 1.32 -5.34
N ARG A 135 -9.57 0.14 -4.93
CA ARG A 135 -10.78 -0.49 -5.49
C ARG A 135 -12.08 -0.09 -4.80
N ARG A 136 -12.01 0.33 -3.54
CA ARG A 136 -13.16 0.74 -2.74
C ARG A 136 -12.67 1.74 -1.69
N ILE A 137 -13.34 2.88 -1.58
CA ILE A 137 -13.12 3.81 -0.49
C ILE A 137 -13.63 3.17 0.81
N PRO A 138 -12.82 3.07 1.89
CA PRO A 138 -13.29 2.62 3.20
C PRO A 138 -14.20 3.69 3.85
N THR A 139 -14.75 3.38 5.02
CA THR A 139 -15.50 4.39 5.81
C THR A 139 -14.54 5.52 6.20
N ILE A 140 -14.68 6.68 5.55
CA ILE A 140 -13.84 7.86 5.80
C ILE A 140 -14.04 8.28 7.26
N LYS A 141 -12.93 8.45 8.00
CA LYS A 141 -12.93 8.97 9.38
C LYS A 141 -13.56 10.37 9.42
N LEU A 142 -14.21 10.72 10.53
CA LEU A 142 -14.73 12.07 10.72
C LEU A 142 -13.61 13.12 10.53
N TYR A 143 -13.96 14.29 10.01
CA TYR A 143 -13.05 15.39 9.64
C TYR A 143 -12.05 15.12 8.50
N HIS A 144 -12.00 13.92 7.91
CA HIS A 144 -11.10 13.64 6.80
C HIS A 144 -11.77 13.91 5.45
N THR A 145 -11.03 14.51 4.51
CA THR A 145 -11.45 14.75 3.13
C THR A 145 -10.54 13.98 2.18
N LEU A 146 -11.11 13.25 1.21
CA LEU A 146 -10.36 12.59 0.14
C LEU A 146 -10.46 13.38 -1.16
N ILE A 147 -9.42 13.31 -1.98
CA ILE A 147 -9.44 13.70 -3.39
C ILE A 147 -8.91 12.55 -4.25
N GLN A 148 -9.55 12.34 -5.41
CA GLN A 148 -9.03 11.54 -6.51
C GLN A 148 -8.73 12.46 -7.70
N VAL A 149 -7.61 12.25 -8.38
CA VAL A 149 -7.25 12.95 -9.61
C VAL A 149 -6.91 11.91 -10.68
N ALA A 150 -7.57 11.98 -11.84
CA ALA A 150 -7.35 11.05 -12.94
C ALA A 150 -5.90 11.13 -13.45
N HIS A 151 -5.25 9.99 -13.64
CA HIS A 151 -3.86 9.94 -14.07
C HIS A 151 -3.60 8.72 -14.97
N LYS A 152 -3.47 8.96 -16.28
CA LYS A 152 -3.44 7.91 -17.29
C LYS A 152 -4.66 7.00 -17.09
N ASP A 153 -4.44 5.70 -16.90
CA ASP A 153 -5.47 4.66 -16.74
C ASP A 153 -5.79 4.31 -15.27
N ASP A 154 -5.22 5.05 -14.30
CA ASP A 154 -5.45 4.90 -12.85
C ASP A 154 -5.70 6.28 -12.21
N TRP A 155 -5.69 6.36 -10.88
CA TRP A 155 -6.00 7.57 -10.11
C TRP A 155 -4.91 7.85 -9.07
N CYS A 156 -4.55 9.13 -8.93
CA CYS A 156 -3.78 9.63 -7.79
C CYS A 156 -4.76 9.99 -6.67
N TRP A 157 -4.61 9.37 -5.50
CA TRP A 157 -5.44 9.63 -4.32
C TRP A 157 -4.63 10.31 -3.22
N SER A 158 -5.21 11.32 -2.58
CA SER A 158 -4.66 11.99 -1.41
C SER A 158 -5.77 12.32 -0.41
N MET A 159 -5.38 12.52 0.85
CA MET A 159 -6.29 12.83 1.94
C MET A 159 -5.77 13.99 2.78
N ASP A 160 -6.69 14.74 3.37
CA ASP A 160 -6.41 15.84 4.30
C ASP A 160 -7.28 15.67 5.55
N ALA A 161 -6.68 15.73 6.73
CA ALA A 161 -7.39 15.75 8.00
C ALA A 161 -7.68 17.22 8.39
N TYR A 162 -8.96 17.58 8.49
CA TYR A 162 -9.33 18.95 8.82
C TYR A 162 -8.88 19.32 10.24
N ASN A 163 -8.17 20.44 10.35
CA ASN A 163 -7.32 20.80 11.48
C ASN A 163 -8.07 21.03 12.80
N MET A 164 -8.29 19.94 13.54
CA MET A 164 -8.32 19.94 15.01
C MET A 164 -7.00 19.35 15.50
N THR A 165 -6.43 19.93 16.56
CA THR A 165 -5.07 19.64 17.05
C THR A 165 -4.82 18.21 17.51
N ASP A 166 -5.89 17.44 17.70
CA ASP A 166 -5.90 16.16 18.41
C ASP A 166 -6.06 14.97 17.44
N ILE A 167 -6.12 15.24 16.12
CA ILE A 167 -6.29 14.24 15.06
C ILE A 167 -5.03 14.23 14.19
N PRO A 168 -4.23 13.15 14.20
CA PRO A 168 -3.13 12.97 13.25
C PRO A 168 -3.65 12.89 11.81
N ASP A 169 -2.97 13.57 10.88
CA ASP A 169 -3.24 13.41 9.45
C ASP A 169 -2.50 12.18 8.92
N ASP A 170 -3.19 11.03 8.86
CA ASP A 170 -2.65 9.78 8.32
C ASP A 170 -2.16 9.91 6.85
N GLY A 171 -2.54 10.99 6.16
CA GLY A 171 -2.21 11.29 4.77
C GLY A 171 -0.89 12.05 4.56
N GLU A 172 -0.06 12.23 5.57
CA GLU A 172 1.32 12.70 5.40
C GLU A 172 2.28 11.52 5.28
N VAL A 173 3.32 11.61 4.43
CA VAL A 173 4.31 10.52 4.35
C VAL A 173 5.05 10.43 5.68
N HIS A 174 5.01 9.26 6.32
CA HIS A 174 5.60 9.09 7.64
C HIS A 174 7.09 9.44 7.68
N THR A 175 7.52 10.10 8.76
CA THR A 175 8.94 10.25 9.12
C THR A 175 9.64 8.88 9.12
N GLY A 176 10.85 8.84 8.54
CA GLY A 176 11.66 7.63 8.34
C GLY A 176 11.38 6.84 7.06
N THR A 177 10.37 7.23 6.25
CA THR A 177 10.07 6.58 4.96
C THR A 177 11.17 6.81 3.94
N LEU A 178 11.57 5.75 3.23
CA LEU A 178 12.55 5.81 2.13
C LEU A 178 12.02 6.71 1.00
N CYS A 179 12.80 7.71 0.60
CA CYS A 179 12.41 8.69 -0.44
C CYS A 179 13.36 8.73 -1.65
N ALA A 180 14.61 8.30 -1.47
CA ALA A 180 15.59 8.04 -2.52
C ALA A 180 16.64 7.04 -1.97
N PRO A 181 17.55 6.48 -2.79
CA PRO A 181 18.62 5.63 -2.30
C PRO A 181 19.42 6.32 -1.18
N TYR A 182 19.54 5.64 -0.03
CA TYR A 182 20.18 6.15 1.19
C TYR A 182 19.57 7.44 1.78
N LYS A 183 18.34 7.82 1.41
CA LYS A 183 17.62 8.97 1.96
C LYS A 183 16.24 8.60 2.52
N VAL A 184 15.86 9.27 3.62
CA VAL A 184 14.55 9.16 4.27
C VAL A 184 13.89 10.50 4.52
N CYS A 185 12.56 10.49 4.63
CA CYS A 185 11.76 11.65 4.94
C CYS A 185 11.92 12.09 6.41
N MET A 186 12.32 13.34 6.61
CA MET A 186 12.36 14.05 7.89
C MET A 186 11.74 15.43 7.72
N ASN A 187 10.65 15.71 8.45
CA ASN A 187 9.96 17.02 8.44
C ASN A 187 9.74 17.56 7.00
N TYR A 188 9.05 16.77 6.18
CA TYR A 188 8.77 17.00 4.75
C TYR A 188 10.00 17.13 3.83
N SER A 189 11.21 16.77 4.28
CA SER A 189 12.44 16.85 3.50
C SER A 189 13.08 15.47 3.27
N CYS A 190 13.60 15.20 2.07
CA CYS A 190 14.31 13.96 1.75
C CYS A 190 15.80 14.08 2.09
N THR A 191 16.16 13.64 3.30
CA THR A 191 17.50 13.78 3.91
C THR A 191 18.25 12.46 3.98
N ASP A 192 19.58 12.48 4.09
CA ASP A 192 20.38 11.25 4.23
C ASP A 192 19.94 10.41 5.44
N HIS A 193 19.79 9.09 5.26
CA HIS A 193 19.37 8.13 6.28
C HIS A 193 20.22 8.13 7.57
N ALA A 194 21.44 8.68 7.56
CA ALA A 194 22.28 8.86 8.74
C ALA A 194 21.57 9.62 9.88
N VAL A 195 20.55 10.45 9.57
CA VAL A 195 19.68 11.12 10.55
C VAL A 195 18.94 10.16 11.49
N LEU A 196 18.83 8.87 11.14
CA LEU A 196 18.24 7.83 12.00
C LEU A 196 19.18 7.41 13.15
N ASN A 197 20.45 7.81 13.11
CA ASN A 197 21.47 7.50 14.15
C ASN A 197 21.60 5.98 14.44
N TYR A 198 21.51 5.16 13.39
CA TYR A 198 21.73 3.72 13.47
C TYR A 198 23.22 3.40 13.58
N ASP A 199 23.63 3.00 14.78
CA ASP A 199 25.00 2.56 15.09
C ASP A 199 25.08 1.12 15.61
N CYS A 200 23.95 0.39 15.59
CA CYS A 200 23.93 -1.02 15.94
C CYS A 200 24.80 -1.87 15.00
N LYS A 201 25.67 -2.68 15.59
CA LYS A 201 26.46 -3.69 14.88
C LYS A 201 26.18 -5.09 15.46
N PRO A 202 25.15 -5.80 15.00
CA PRO A 202 24.72 -7.07 15.61
C PRO A 202 25.84 -8.11 15.81
N LYS A 203 26.79 -8.20 14.87
CA LYS A 203 27.94 -9.12 14.95
C LYS A 203 28.93 -8.78 16.07
N GLU A 204 29.13 -7.49 16.35
CA GLU A 204 30.09 -6.99 17.36
C GLU A 204 29.42 -6.84 18.74
N MET A 205 28.22 -6.27 18.78
CA MET A 205 27.51 -5.90 20.00
C MET A 205 26.66 -7.05 20.59
N CYS A 206 26.01 -7.83 19.72
CA CYS A 206 25.03 -8.85 20.09
C CYS A 206 25.51 -10.27 19.71
N ASN A 207 26.83 -10.49 19.62
CA ASN A 207 27.47 -11.76 19.23
C ASN A 207 26.92 -12.42 17.94
N GLY A 208 26.26 -11.64 17.07
CA GLY A 208 25.57 -12.11 15.86
C GLY A 208 24.29 -12.92 16.12
N ARG A 209 23.66 -12.75 17.29
CA ARG A 209 22.57 -13.60 17.84
C ARG A 209 21.42 -12.77 18.44
N GLY A 210 21.20 -11.59 17.88
CA GLY A 210 20.24 -10.60 18.38
C GLY A 210 20.35 -9.27 17.65
N VAL A 211 19.46 -8.35 17.96
CA VAL A 211 19.36 -7.00 17.37
C VAL A 211 19.35 -5.93 18.46
N CYS A 212 19.87 -4.73 18.19
CA CYS A 212 19.77 -3.63 19.14
C CYS A 212 18.34 -3.08 19.17
N ASN A 213 17.82 -2.80 20.36
CA ASN A 213 16.56 -2.09 20.55
C ASN A 213 16.77 -0.56 20.56
N ASN A 214 15.68 0.19 20.73
CA ASN A 214 15.66 1.64 20.86
C ASN A 214 16.47 2.22 22.04
N LEU A 215 16.92 1.40 23.00
CA LEU A 215 17.87 1.77 24.06
C LEU A 215 19.31 1.34 23.76
N ARG A 216 19.59 0.80 22.56
CA ARG A 216 20.90 0.26 22.13
C ARG A 216 21.34 -1.00 22.89
N HIS A 217 20.44 -1.64 23.63
CA HIS A 217 20.65 -2.94 24.26
C HIS A 217 20.27 -4.08 23.30
N CYS A 218 20.91 -5.24 23.42
CA CYS A 218 20.59 -6.38 22.56
C CYS A 218 19.32 -7.10 23.02
N HIS A 219 18.34 -7.20 22.13
CA HIS A 219 17.27 -8.17 22.20
C HIS A 219 17.73 -9.46 21.50
N CYS A 220 17.89 -10.53 22.28
CA CYS A 220 18.52 -11.76 21.84
C CYS A 220 17.53 -12.74 21.20
N GLU A 221 18.03 -13.55 20.27
CA GLU A 221 17.33 -14.67 19.68
C GLU A 221 17.10 -15.81 20.68
N ALA A 222 16.08 -16.63 20.44
CA ALA A 222 15.80 -17.80 21.27
C ALA A 222 17.00 -18.76 21.28
N GLY A 223 17.45 -19.14 22.48
CA GLY A 223 18.70 -19.87 22.70
C GLY A 223 19.79 -19.03 23.40
N TYR A 224 19.66 -17.70 23.43
CA TYR A 224 20.68 -16.80 24.00
C TYR A 224 20.12 -15.88 25.10
N ALA A 225 21.01 -15.36 25.95
CA ALA A 225 20.66 -14.47 27.05
C ALA A 225 21.21 -13.04 26.82
N PRO A 226 20.43 -11.99 27.10
CA PRO A 226 20.96 -10.63 27.23
C PRO A 226 21.94 -10.55 28.41
N PRO A 227 22.90 -9.59 28.43
CA PRO A 227 22.90 -8.34 27.66
C PRO A 227 23.58 -8.41 26.28
N ASP A 228 24.40 -9.43 25.98
CA ASP A 228 25.25 -9.49 24.79
C ASP A 228 24.93 -10.65 23.83
N CYS A 229 23.95 -11.49 24.17
CA CYS A 229 23.57 -12.71 23.44
C CYS A 229 24.67 -13.78 23.31
N LYS A 230 25.65 -13.77 24.23
CA LYS A 230 26.75 -14.74 24.26
C LYS A 230 26.44 -15.99 25.08
N ALA A 231 25.79 -15.82 26.23
CA ALA A 231 25.39 -16.92 27.11
C ALA A 231 24.12 -17.61 26.60
N ALA A 232 23.89 -18.86 26.99
CA ALA A 232 22.67 -19.58 26.66
C ALA A 232 21.46 -19.01 27.44
N GLY A 233 20.29 -18.94 26.81
CA GLY A 233 19.08 -18.36 27.40
C GLY A 233 17.83 -18.52 26.55
N ASN A 234 16.77 -17.79 26.91
CA ASN A 234 15.46 -17.92 26.26
C ASN A 234 15.22 -16.86 25.15
N GLY A 235 16.15 -15.94 24.92
CA GLY A 235 15.98 -14.73 24.11
C GLY A 235 15.59 -13.50 24.94
N GLY A 236 15.16 -12.43 24.26
CA GLY A 236 14.69 -11.18 24.89
C GLY A 236 15.79 -10.15 25.21
N SER A 237 15.41 -8.98 25.74
CA SER A 237 16.34 -7.93 26.18
C SER A 237 16.45 -7.86 27.72
N VAL A 238 17.44 -7.11 28.23
CA VAL A 238 17.45 -6.66 29.64
C VAL A 238 16.23 -5.80 29.97
N ASP A 239 15.68 -5.06 28.98
CA ASP A 239 14.57 -4.12 29.16
C ASP A 239 13.20 -4.79 29.03
N SER A 240 12.99 -5.54 27.93
CA SER A 240 11.73 -6.22 27.63
C SER A 240 11.58 -7.57 28.36
N GLY A 241 12.65 -8.06 28.99
CA GLY A 241 12.71 -9.34 29.68
C GLY A 241 12.90 -10.55 28.76
N PRO A 242 13.30 -11.72 29.30
CA PRO A 242 13.39 -12.96 28.55
C PRO A 242 12.04 -13.71 28.54
N PRO A 243 11.74 -14.50 27.49
CA PRO A 243 10.63 -15.45 27.50
C PRO A 243 10.73 -16.47 28.66
N GLY A 244 9.58 -17.02 29.05
CA GLY A 244 9.52 -18.13 30.01
C GLY A 244 10.18 -19.40 29.45
N GLN A 245 10.63 -20.31 30.32
CA GLN A 245 11.04 -21.63 29.86
C GLN A 245 9.84 -22.37 29.24
N PRO A 246 10.00 -23.09 28.11
CA PRO A 246 8.96 -23.95 27.59
C PRO A 246 8.78 -25.16 28.52
N THR A 247 7.84 -25.06 29.45
CA THR A 247 7.42 -26.21 30.26
C THR A 247 6.81 -27.29 29.37
N HIS A 248 7.09 -28.56 29.67
CA HIS A 248 6.52 -29.68 28.90
C HIS A 248 4.98 -29.70 28.96
N ASP A 249 4.38 -29.11 30.00
CA ASP A 249 2.93 -28.98 30.17
C ASP A 249 2.26 -28.08 29.12
N ASN A 250 3.01 -27.22 28.42
CA ASN A 250 2.49 -26.42 27.32
C ASN A 250 2.22 -27.23 26.03
N LEU A 251 2.52 -28.54 26.00
CA LEU A 251 1.93 -29.47 25.02
C LEU A 251 0.45 -29.81 25.35
N SER A 252 0.01 -29.63 26.60
CA SER A 252 -1.37 -29.89 27.04
C SER A 252 -2.19 -28.63 27.33
N ALA A 253 -1.55 -27.50 27.63
CA ALA A 253 -2.22 -26.19 27.68
C ALA A 253 -2.53 -25.60 26.28
N GLY A 254 -2.27 -26.37 25.21
CA GLY A 254 -2.79 -26.14 23.87
C GLY A 254 -4.32 -26.30 23.82
N GLY A 255 -5.04 -25.34 24.40
CA GLY A 255 -6.49 -25.27 24.31
C GLY A 255 -6.93 -25.33 22.84
N SER A 256 -7.87 -26.23 22.53
CA SER A 256 -8.23 -26.61 21.16
C SER A 256 -9.03 -25.52 20.43
N ALA A 257 -8.40 -24.37 20.19
CA ALA A 257 -8.69 -23.59 19.00
C ALA A 257 -8.62 -24.54 17.80
N ASN A 258 -9.67 -24.55 16.98
CA ASN A 258 -9.72 -25.36 15.77
C ASN A 258 -8.82 -24.75 14.67
N VAL A 259 -7.51 -24.73 14.93
CA VAL A 259 -6.52 -25.09 13.90
C VAL A 259 -6.86 -26.52 13.51
N ALA A 260 -7.86 -26.65 12.66
CA ALA A 260 -8.15 -27.89 11.99
C ALA A 260 -6.83 -28.33 11.37
N LYS A 261 -6.30 -29.47 11.83
CA LYS A 261 -5.14 -30.10 11.23
C LYS A 261 -5.58 -30.57 9.85
N ARG A 262 -5.61 -29.64 8.90
CA ARG A 262 -5.41 -29.89 7.49
C ARG A 262 -4.06 -30.60 7.42
N LYS A 263 -4.11 -31.93 7.59
CA LYS A 263 -3.39 -32.83 6.71
C LYS A 263 -3.41 -32.12 5.36
N ASN A 264 -2.24 -31.83 4.80
CA ASN A 264 -2.18 -31.56 3.38
C ASN A 264 -2.40 -32.90 2.67
N GLU A 265 -3.65 -33.40 2.75
CA GLU A 265 -4.25 -34.10 1.64
C GLU A 265 -4.05 -33.17 0.45
N ARG A 266 -2.99 -33.43 -0.31
CA ARG A 266 -2.89 -33.03 -1.70
C ARG A 266 -4.00 -33.77 -2.45
N LYS A 267 -5.27 -33.41 -2.21
CA LYS A 267 -6.35 -33.63 -3.15
C LYS A 267 -5.85 -33.06 -4.47
N PRO A 268 -5.88 -33.83 -5.57
CA PRO A 268 -4.90 -33.62 -6.62
C PRO A 268 -5.31 -32.44 -7.52
N HIS A 269 -4.96 -31.23 -7.10
CA HIS A 269 -4.93 -30.06 -7.98
C HIS A 269 -3.90 -30.26 -9.11
N GLY A 270 -2.86 -31.09 -8.86
CA GLY A 270 -2.01 -31.69 -9.88
C GLY A 270 -2.71 -32.72 -10.80
N MET A 271 -4.02 -32.93 -10.67
CA MET A 271 -4.86 -33.54 -11.72
C MET A 271 -5.68 -32.48 -12.45
N ILE A 272 -6.26 -31.49 -11.75
CA ILE A 272 -7.02 -30.38 -12.39
C ILE A 272 -6.15 -29.62 -13.41
N ILE A 273 -4.88 -29.38 -13.09
CA ILE A 273 -3.88 -28.75 -13.97
C ILE A 273 -3.65 -29.54 -15.28
N PHE A 274 -3.92 -30.84 -15.31
CA PHE A 274 -3.79 -31.70 -16.50
C PHE A 274 -5.15 -32.05 -17.13
N ILE A 275 -6.23 -32.10 -16.35
CA ILE A 275 -7.59 -32.35 -16.82
C ILE A 275 -8.07 -31.19 -17.70
N LEU A 276 -7.78 -29.92 -17.35
CA LEU A 276 -8.18 -28.79 -18.19
C LEU A 276 -7.53 -28.82 -19.60
N PRO A 277 -6.18 -28.85 -19.74
CA PRO A 277 -5.55 -28.95 -21.06
C PRO A 277 -5.79 -30.30 -21.74
N GLY A 278 -5.91 -31.40 -20.99
CA GLY A 278 -6.25 -32.72 -21.56
C GLY A 278 -7.66 -32.75 -22.14
N PHE A 279 -8.65 -32.17 -21.46
CA PHE A 279 -10.01 -32.00 -21.97
C PHE A 279 -10.03 -31.11 -23.21
N LEU A 280 -9.34 -29.97 -23.20
CA LEU A 280 -9.21 -29.10 -24.37
C LEU A 280 -8.55 -29.80 -25.56
N LEU A 281 -7.52 -30.63 -25.32
CA LEU A 281 -6.83 -31.41 -26.35
C LEU A 281 -7.73 -32.51 -26.93
N VAL A 282 -8.51 -33.21 -26.10
CA VAL A 282 -9.55 -34.14 -26.56
C VAL A 282 -10.63 -33.42 -27.37
N LEU A 283 -11.06 -32.23 -26.96
CA LEU A 283 -12.04 -31.42 -27.68
C LEU A 283 -11.50 -30.99 -29.05
N MET A 284 -10.24 -30.58 -29.13
CA MET A 284 -9.54 -30.30 -30.39
C MET A 284 -9.44 -31.55 -31.29
N LEU A 285 -9.09 -32.72 -30.74
CA LEU A 285 -9.06 -33.97 -31.51
C LEU A 285 -10.45 -34.39 -32.01
N VAL A 286 -11.51 -34.20 -31.23
CA VAL A 286 -12.91 -34.47 -31.66
C VAL A 286 -13.36 -33.49 -32.73
N LEU A 287 -12.97 -32.21 -32.66
CA LEU A 287 -13.22 -31.23 -33.72
C LEU A 287 -12.47 -31.58 -35.01
N ILE A 288 -11.17 -31.91 -34.93
CA ILE A 288 -10.37 -32.36 -36.07
C ILE A 288 -10.98 -33.64 -36.67
N PHE A 289 -11.35 -34.62 -35.84
CA PHE A 289 -11.99 -35.85 -36.30
C PHE A 289 -13.34 -35.60 -37.00
N SER A 290 -14.14 -34.67 -36.46
CA SER A 290 -15.42 -34.25 -37.06
C SER A 290 -15.24 -33.54 -38.40
N ILE A 291 -14.17 -32.74 -38.55
CA ILE A 291 -13.79 -32.09 -39.80
C ILE A 291 -13.30 -33.14 -40.81
N THR A 292 -12.46 -34.09 -40.40
CA THR A 292 -11.99 -35.18 -41.28
C THR A 292 -13.10 -36.17 -41.65
N LEU A 293 -14.12 -36.37 -40.81
CA LEU A 293 -15.31 -37.14 -41.18
C LEU A 293 -16.16 -36.40 -42.22
N ARG A 294 -16.34 -35.08 -42.09
CA ARG A 294 -17.03 -34.27 -43.11
C ARG A 294 -16.30 -34.30 -44.45
N ALA A 295 -14.97 -34.12 -44.44
CA ALA A 295 -14.14 -34.25 -45.65
C ALA A 295 -14.14 -35.69 -46.22
N GLY A 296 -14.18 -36.71 -45.35
CA GLY A 296 -14.26 -38.12 -45.75
C GLY A 296 -15.61 -38.56 -46.30
N ILE A 297 -16.64 -37.72 -46.21
CA ILE A 297 -17.96 -37.95 -46.83
C ILE A 297 -18.02 -37.39 -48.27
N GLU A 298 -17.11 -36.51 -48.67
CA GLU A 298 -17.02 -35.96 -50.04
C GLU A 298 -16.24 -36.86 -51.04
N SER A 299 -15.85 -38.08 -50.65
CA SER A 299 -15.02 -38.98 -51.48
C SER A 299 -15.75 -40.18 -52.08
N VAL A 300 -17.05 -40.07 -52.38
CA VAL A 300 -17.79 -41.05 -53.22
C VAL A 300 -18.68 -40.36 -54.25
N GLU A 301 -18.11 -40.04 -55.42
CA GLU A 301 -18.56 -40.53 -56.74
C GLU A 301 -17.46 -40.23 -57.79
N MET A 302 -17.42 -40.95 -58.92
CA MET A 302 -16.41 -40.81 -59.99
C MET A 302 -17.02 -40.25 -61.30
N PRO A 303 -16.27 -39.50 -62.13
CA PRO A 303 -16.84 -38.77 -63.27
C PRO A 303 -16.85 -39.54 -64.61
N ARG A 304 -18.00 -39.49 -65.32
CA ARG A 304 -18.22 -39.67 -66.78
C ARG A 304 -19.74 -39.57 -67.08
N GLY A 305 -20.25 -38.92 -68.14
CA GLY A 305 -19.63 -38.01 -69.12
C GLY A 305 -20.50 -37.82 -70.39
N SER A 306 -20.28 -36.70 -71.11
CA SER A 306 -20.61 -36.46 -72.55
C SER A 306 -22.07 -36.47 -73.06
N SER A 307 -22.60 -35.27 -73.39
CA SER A 307 -23.38 -34.90 -74.60
C SER A 307 -23.86 -33.43 -74.45
N GLU A 308 -23.33 -32.38 -75.10
CA GLU A 308 -23.26 -31.99 -76.53
C GLU A 308 -24.50 -31.21 -77.05
N ILE A 309 -24.26 -30.20 -77.93
CA ILE A 309 -25.21 -29.31 -78.66
C ILE A 309 -26.16 -28.40 -77.81
N THR A 310 -26.54 -27.15 -78.15
CA THR A 310 -26.38 -26.31 -79.37
C THR A 310 -26.33 -24.80 -79.02
N GLU A 311 -25.73 -23.97 -79.89
CA GLU A 311 -25.87 -22.49 -79.98
C GLU A 311 -26.94 -22.12 -81.08
N PRO A 312 -27.16 -20.88 -81.61
CA PRO A 312 -26.63 -19.53 -81.33
C PRO A 312 -27.71 -18.38 -81.31
N THR A 313 -27.27 -17.12 -81.47
CA THR A 313 -28.00 -15.91 -82.01
C THR A 313 -29.07 -15.18 -81.17
N VAL A 314 -29.34 -13.85 -81.33
CA VAL A 314 -28.54 -12.62 -81.62
C VAL A 314 -29.45 -11.36 -81.49
N ASP A 315 -28.90 -10.20 -81.09
CA ASP A 315 -29.53 -8.84 -81.12
C ASP A 315 -30.81 -8.61 -80.26
N LYS A 316 -31.31 -7.38 -79.94
CA LYS A 316 -31.05 -6.03 -80.48
C LYS A 316 -31.38 -4.87 -79.50
N LYS A 317 -30.64 -3.75 -79.65
CA LYS A 317 -30.96 -2.32 -79.38
C LYS A 317 -31.87 -1.85 -78.20
N THR A 318 -31.23 -1.12 -77.27
CA THR A 318 -31.37 0.35 -77.06
C THR A 318 -32.76 1.02 -76.94
N GLN A 319 -33.04 1.60 -75.76
CA GLN A 319 -33.47 3.01 -75.50
C GLN A 319 -33.46 3.20 -73.95
N SER A 320 -32.63 4.04 -73.31
CA SER A 320 -32.50 5.52 -73.30
C SER A 320 -33.50 6.27 -72.41
N LEU A 321 -33.05 6.73 -71.24
CA LEU A 321 -32.96 8.17 -70.93
C LEU A 321 -32.06 8.42 -69.70
N GLU A 322 -31.65 9.67 -69.52
CA GLU A 322 -30.67 10.15 -68.53
C GLU A 322 -31.15 11.52 -68.01
N LYS A 323 -31.11 11.78 -66.69
CA LYS A 323 -30.54 13.00 -66.06
C LYS A 323 -30.93 13.31 -64.60
N GLN A 324 -29.96 13.89 -63.90
CA GLN A 324 -30.00 14.79 -62.73
C GLN A 324 -29.96 16.27 -63.23
N PRO A 325 -29.92 17.33 -62.39
CA PRO A 325 -30.40 17.57 -61.01
C PRO A 325 -31.24 18.88 -60.95
N THR A 326 -31.44 19.50 -59.77
CA THR A 326 -31.50 20.98 -59.57
C THR A 326 -31.39 21.40 -58.10
N ASP A 327 -30.81 22.59 -57.86
CA ASP A 327 -30.68 23.30 -56.57
C ASP A 327 -31.68 24.47 -56.42
N ILE A 328 -31.66 25.16 -55.26
CA ILE A 328 -31.92 26.61 -54.96
C ILE A 328 -32.11 26.72 -53.42
N GLU A 329 -31.26 27.43 -52.65
CA GLU A 329 -31.29 28.88 -52.29
C GLU A 329 -32.59 29.37 -51.61
N GLU A 330 -32.62 30.31 -50.66
CA GLU A 330 -31.63 31.27 -50.10
C GLU A 330 -31.80 31.33 -48.54
N LYS A 331 -31.40 32.26 -47.65
CA LYS A 331 -30.80 33.63 -47.64
C LYS A 331 -30.08 33.88 -46.28
N ARG A 332 -29.42 35.04 -46.10
CA ARG A 332 -28.95 35.61 -44.81
C ARG A 332 -29.75 36.89 -44.42
N PRO A 333 -29.59 37.46 -43.22
CA PRO A 333 -28.86 38.74 -43.13
C PRO A 333 -27.91 38.86 -41.91
N GLU A 334 -27.26 40.02 -41.76
CA GLU A 334 -26.07 40.30 -40.93
C GLU A 334 -26.24 41.60 -40.09
N GLU A 335 -25.14 42.14 -39.53
CA GLU A 335 -25.02 43.38 -38.72
C GLU A 335 -25.48 43.28 -37.24
N ALA A 336 -24.93 44.02 -36.26
CA ALA A 336 -23.64 44.75 -36.12
C ALA A 336 -23.38 45.06 -34.60
N PRO A 337 -22.16 45.45 -34.17
CA PRO A 337 -21.80 45.54 -32.74
C PRO A 337 -21.75 46.95 -32.12
N GLU A 338 -22.16 47.07 -30.84
CA GLU A 338 -21.94 48.20 -29.92
C GLU A 338 -21.84 47.68 -28.46
N LYS A 339 -21.20 48.33 -27.46
CA LYS A 339 -20.28 49.49 -27.42
C LYS A 339 -19.41 49.41 -26.16
N VAL A 340 -18.28 50.13 -26.14
CA VAL A 340 -17.45 50.35 -24.94
C VAL A 340 -17.79 51.70 -24.30
N PRO A 341 -17.93 51.79 -22.96
CA PRO A 341 -17.78 53.04 -22.22
C PRO A 341 -16.37 53.17 -21.65
N SER A 342 -15.62 54.16 -22.10
CA SER A 342 -14.38 54.61 -21.46
C SER A 342 -14.68 55.58 -20.31
N LEU A 343 -13.92 55.51 -19.21
CA LEU A 343 -13.81 56.59 -18.23
C LEU A 343 -12.33 56.82 -17.87
N GLU A 344 -11.99 58.07 -17.55
CA GLU A 344 -10.60 58.55 -17.54
C GLU A 344 -9.89 58.51 -16.17
N LYS A 345 -8.60 58.83 -16.24
CA LYS A 345 -7.63 58.90 -15.14
C LYS A 345 -8.11 59.76 -13.98
N GLU A 346 -7.71 59.39 -12.76
CA GLU A 346 -7.17 60.38 -11.81
C GLU A 346 -6.20 59.74 -10.79
N ALA A 347 -5.23 60.53 -10.33
CA ALA A 347 -4.23 60.21 -9.30
C ALA A 347 -3.40 61.48 -8.98
N PRO A 348 -2.65 61.58 -7.85
CA PRO A 348 -2.66 60.78 -6.62
C PRO A 348 -3.13 61.65 -5.41
N PRO A 349 -2.74 61.42 -4.13
CA PRO A 349 -1.39 61.79 -3.66
C PRO A 349 -0.77 60.84 -2.61
N LEU A 350 0.50 61.09 -2.29
CA LEU A 350 1.30 60.37 -1.29
C LEU A 350 0.74 60.54 0.14
N LYS A 351 1.01 59.54 1.01
CA LYS A 351 1.14 59.76 2.46
C LYS A 351 2.60 59.58 2.89
N LYS A 352 3.01 60.39 3.87
CA LYS A 352 4.41 60.58 4.29
C LYS A 352 4.86 59.50 5.29
N ALA A 353 6.18 59.36 5.42
CA ALA A 353 6.81 58.74 6.58
C ALA A 353 6.95 59.74 7.74
N SER A 354 7.15 59.19 8.95
CA SER A 354 7.70 59.83 10.15
C SER A 354 6.87 60.92 10.85
N PRO A 355 7.18 61.29 12.13
CA PRO A 355 8.32 60.86 12.97
C PRO A 355 8.48 59.34 13.16
#